data_AF-G0NWC8-F1
#
_entry.id   AF-G0NWC8-F1
#
_cell.length_a   1.000
_cell.length_b   1.000
_cell.length_c   1.000
_cell.angle_alpha   90.00
_cell.angle_beta   90.00
_cell.angle_gamma   90.00
#
_symmetry.space_group_name_H-M   'P 1'
#
loop_
_entity.id
_entity.type
_entity.pdbx_description
1 polymer ?
#
loop_
_entity_poly.entity_id
_entity_poly.type
_entity_poly.pdbx_seq_one_letter_code
_entity_poly.pdbx_strand_id
1 'polypeptide(L)'
;MIFLLLFNFLCYFSVNGTPHPMKIAVISGYGTLDSDMQTELQNSLKWFQSAFLVNKSSNPVTIKDVFQSIPEYQKFSSVLVQTHLHRQNIKLQDVQQLLEVADFTVFVIAQDPRRCARDPDLLAEAMPIVPPLATMSICLKNNPRHRNPSLDSRFFFDLFRHEILHGLGYGMIIDKSSLTHRPSEKYIWRNSNGIGHPEMRQFLDFDDFALKKAKSHFGCDKMKGIDADGERKNHLNEYIFGNELMTTHLEASGNIFSWISVGIIERTFNGKEQWYHINRTFVAPEANQYSYGRNFGCDFLQRSCHEFIKITEKLRPNMSIAPFCSKNNRNKCFKLPGSELVYKMSDKECEMRRVIGDESVSSCGGNEHKSHSLCFLMTQSTIYHLQTDKQQQRRCPIIKHLPVNYEVVQCPRAG
;
A
#
# COMPACT_ATOMS: atom_id res chain seq x y z
N MET A 1 -5.43 -20.09 31.28
CA MET A 1 -4.50 -19.70 30.17
C MET A 1 -5.16 -18.77 29.15
N ILE A 2 -6.41 -18.98 28.71
CA ILE A 2 -7.15 -17.99 27.89
C ILE A 2 -7.39 -16.67 28.65
N PHE A 3 -7.47 -16.75 29.98
CA PHE A 3 -7.61 -15.59 30.87
C PHE A 3 -6.59 -14.47 30.62
N LEU A 4 -5.32 -14.75 30.28
CA LEU A 4 -4.30 -13.70 30.07
C LEU A 4 -4.49 -12.89 28.76
N LEU A 5 -5.00 -13.54 27.70
CA LEU A 5 -5.40 -12.85 26.46
C LEU A 5 -6.66 -12.01 26.69
N LEU A 6 -7.66 -12.58 27.38
CA LEU A 6 -8.94 -11.91 27.62
C LEU A 6 -8.81 -10.75 28.62
N PHE A 7 -8.00 -10.87 29.67
CA PHE A 7 -7.86 -9.83 30.70
C PHE A 7 -7.35 -8.50 30.13
N ASN A 8 -6.42 -8.57 29.17
CA ASN A 8 -5.89 -7.38 28.49
C ASN A 8 -6.88 -6.78 27.48
N PHE A 9 -7.78 -7.61 26.94
CA PHE A 9 -8.86 -7.15 26.06
C PHE A 9 -10.02 -6.49 26.82
N LEU A 10 -10.22 -6.83 28.09
CA LEU A 10 -11.36 -6.41 28.90
C LEU A 10 -11.14 -5.13 29.73
N CYS A 11 -9.91 -4.60 29.80
CA CYS A 11 -9.60 -3.42 30.64
C CYS A 11 -10.08 -2.06 30.07
N TYR A 12 -10.86 -2.04 28.99
CA TYR A 12 -11.53 -0.83 28.49
C TYR A 12 -13.02 -1.11 28.40
N PHE A 13 -13.75 -0.69 29.43
CA PHE A 13 -15.21 -0.58 29.35
C PHE A 13 -15.54 0.51 28.33
N SER A 14 -15.97 0.11 27.14
CA SER A 14 -16.54 1.03 26.18
C SER A 14 -17.91 1.45 26.68
N VAL A 15 -18.11 2.76 26.87
CA VAL A 15 -19.46 3.32 27.03
C VAL A 15 -20.13 3.20 25.67
N ASN A 16 -21.34 2.62 25.63
CA ASN A 16 -22.08 2.41 24.38
C ASN A 16 -22.13 3.71 23.56
N GLY A 17 -21.58 3.66 22.35
CA GLY A 17 -21.64 4.75 21.36
C GLY A 17 -20.37 5.59 21.17
N THR A 18 -19.30 5.39 21.96
CA THR A 18 -18.02 6.05 21.70
C THR A 18 -17.04 5.15 20.94
N PRO A 19 -16.42 5.61 19.85
CA PRO A 19 -15.38 4.85 19.16
C PRO A 19 -14.20 4.55 20.09
N HIS A 20 -13.69 3.32 20.03
CA HIS A 20 -12.56 2.86 20.82
C HIS A 20 -11.44 2.32 19.92
N PRO A 21 -10.18 2.25 20.42
CA PRO A 21 -9.08 1.59 19.73
C PRO A 21 -9.48 0.22 19.18
N MET A 22 -9.20 -0.03 17.89
CA MET A 22 -9.53 -1.27 17.22
C MET A 22 -8.78 -2.44 17.85
N LYS A 23 -9.52 -3.46 18.26
CA LYS A 23 -8.94 -4.71 18.71
C LYS A 23 -8.81 -5.68 17.55
N ILE A 24 -7.58 -5.87 17.08
CA ILE A 24 -7.27 -6.68 15.90
C ILE A 24 -6.46 -7.93 16.26
N ALA A 25 -6.77 -9.05 15.59
CA ALA A 25 -6.02 -10.30 15.70
C ALA A 25 -5.81 -10.97 14.34
N VAL A 26 -4.72 -11.72 14.24
CA VAL A 26 -4.43 -12.61 13.11
C VAL A 26 -4.45 -14.05 13.61
N ILE A 27 -5.12 -14.93 12.88
CA ILE A 27 -5.25 -16.36 13.19
C ILE A 27 -4.63 -17.16 12.05
N SER A 28 -3.79 -18.14 12.36
CA SER A 28 -3.14 -19.02 11.38
C SER A 28 -3.23 -20.47 11.81
N GLY A 29 -3.83 -21.31 10.97
CA GLY A 29 -3.72 -22.77 11.09
C GLY A 29 -2.40 -23.33 10.54
N TYR A 30 -1.58 -22.50 9.90
CA TYR A 30 -0.36 -22.90 9.18
C TYR A 30 0.93 -22.69 9.99
N GLY A 31 0.81 -22.30 11.26
CA GLY A 31 1.94 -22.05 12.14
C GLY A 31 2.48 -20.62 12.04
N THR A 32 3.73 -20.45 12.49
CA THR A 32 4.42 -19.16 12.57
C THR A 32 5.05 -18.75 11.25
N LEU A 33 5.15 -17.44 11.02
CA LEU A 33 5.94 -16.89 9.92
C LEU A 33 7.44 -16.84 10.29
N ASP A 34 8.28 -16.49 9.32
CA ASP A 34 9.69 -16.14 9.57
C ASP A 34 9.78 -15.06 10.67
N SER A 35 10.82 -15.11 11.51
CA SER A 35 10.91 -14.27 12.73
C SER A 35 10.73 -12.78 12.47
N ASP A 36 11.30 -12.26 11.38
CA ASP A 36 11.18 -10.86 11.00
C ASP A 36 9.74 -10.52 10.60
N MET A 37 9.12 -11.32 9.73
CA MET A 37 7.71 -11.17 9.35
C MET A 37 6.79 -11.24 10.56
N GLN A 38 7.07 -12.17 11.47
CA GLN A 38 6.30 -12.32 12.69
C GLN A 38 6.34 -11.06 13.56
N THR A 39 7.53 -10.48 13.72
CA THR A 39 7.75 -9.24 14.49
C THR A 39 7.04 -8.06 13.83
N GLU A 40 7.16 -7.93 12.52
CA GLU A 40 6.56 -6.80 11.80
C GLU A 40 5.04 -6.92 11.65
N LEU A 41 4.50 -8.15 11.63
CA LEU A 41 3.07 -8.37 11.78
C LEU A 41 2.59 -7.88 13.15
N GLN A 42 3.32 -8.16 14.23
CA GLN A 42 2.98 -7.66 15.56
C GLN A 42 3.01 -6.12 15.62
N ASN A 43 4.04 -5.51 15.04
CA ASN A 43 4.16 -4.06 14.92
C ASN A 43 2.99 -3.46 14.13
N SER A 44 2.59 -4.11 13.03
CA SER A 44 1.46 -3.69 12.20
C SER A 44 0.16 -3.73 12.98
N LEU A 45 -0.11 -4.81 13.73
CA LEU A 45 -1.29 -4.92 14.59
C LEU A 45 -1.32 -3.83 15.66
N LYS A 46 -0.16 -3.49 16.26
CA LYS A 46 -0.03 -2.37 17.21
C LYS A 46 -0.37 -1.03 16.55
N TRP A 47 0.09 -0.82 15.31
CA TRP A 47 -0.19 0.39 14.55
C TRP A 47 -1.68 0.52 14.26
N PHE A 48 -2.36 -0.54 13.79
CA PHE A 48 -3.82 -0.51 13.56
C PHE A 48 -4.60 -0.20 14.83
N GLN A 49 -4.27 -0.84 15.95
CA GLN A 49 -4.94 -0.57 17.22
C GLN A 49 -4.80 0.89 17.67
N SER A 50 -3.70 1.55 17.31
CA SER A 50 -3.47 2.96 17.65
C SER A 50 -4.10 3.94 16.64
N ALA A 51 -4.12 3.54 15.36
CA ALA A 51 -4.56 4.38 14.24
C ALA A 51 -6.07 4.31 13.99
N PHE A 52 -6.72 3.18 14.27
CA PHE A 52 -8.12 2.95 13.96
C PHE A 52 -8.97 2.95 15.22
N LEU A 53 -10.04 3.72 15.17
CA LEU A 53 -11.12 3.73 16.15
C LEU A 53 -12.37 3.13 15.50
N VAL A 54 -13.06 2.27 16.22
CA VAL A 54 -14.23 1.54 15.75
C VAL A 54 -15.32 1.56 16.79
N ASN A 55 -16.56 1.40 16.33
CA ASN A 55 -17.69 1.07 17.21
C ASN A 55 -17.83 -0.45 17.27
N LYS A 56 -18.13 -0.97 18.46
CA LYS A 56 -18.36 -2.40 18.63
C LYS A 56 -19.56 -2.84 17.77
N SER A 57 -19.38 -3.88 16.96
CA SER A 57 -20.46 -4.46 16.18
C SER A 57 -21.58 -4.99 17.09
N SER A 58 -22.84 -4.69 16.74
CA SER A 58 -24.01 -5.28 17.39
C SER A 58 -24.19 -6.77 17.04
N ASN A 59 -23.55 -7.22 15.96
CA ASN A 59 -23.60 -8.60 15.47
C ASN A 59 -22.17 -9.18 15.51
N PRO A 60 -21.75 -9.79 16.63
CA PRO A 60 -20.43 -10.37 16.75
C PRO A 60 -20.29 -11.60 15.84
N VAL A 61 -19.09 -11.81 15.31
CA VAL A 61 -18.77 -12.97 14.48
C VAL A 61 -18.72 -14.23 15.33
N THR A 62 -19.30 -15.31 14.81
CA THR A 62 -19.22 -16.64 15.42
C THR A 62 -18.23 -17.53 14.68
N ILE A 63 -17.76 -18.58 15.35
CA ILE A 63 -16.93 -19.61 14.72
C ILE A 63 -17.66 -20.31 13.55
N LYS A 64 -18.99 -20.36 13.59
CA LYS A 64 -19.80 -20.90 12.49
C LYS A 64 -19.67 -20.02 11.24
N ASP A 65 -19.67 -18.69 11.39
CA ASP A 65 -19.47 -17.75 10.28
C ASP A 65 -18.09 -17.92 9.65
N VAL A 66 -17.06 -18.14 10.50
CA VAL A 66 -15.70 -18.47 10.05
C VAL A 66 -15.70 -19.76 9.25
N PHE A 67 -16.35 -20.82 9.71
CA PHE A 67 -16.40 -22.09 8.99
C PHE A 67 -17.20 -22.03 7.69
N GLN A 68 -18.25 -21.22 7.65
CA GLN A 68 -19.01 -21.01 6.43
C GLN A 68 -18.19 -20.23 5.39
N SER A 69 -17.41 -19.25 5.84
CA SER A 69 -16.62 -18.36 4.99
C SER A 69 -15.26 -18.93 4.61
N ILE A 70 -14.66 -19.73 5.50
CA ILE A 70 -13.32 -20.31 5.41
C ILE A 70 -13.38 -21.79 5.85
N PRO A 71 -14.01 -22.68 5.05
CA PRO A 71 -14.27 -24.06 5.46
C PRO A 71 -13.02 -24.84 5.86
N GLU A 72 -11.86 -24.50 5.30
CA GLU A 72 -10.62 -25.18 5.63
C GLU A 72 -10.20 -25.03 7.10
N TYR A 73 -10.71 -24.03 7.83
CA TYR A 73 -10.39 -23.87 9.24
C TYR A 73 -10.97 -24.99 10.13
N GLN A 74 -11.97 -25.73 9.64
CA GLN A 74 -12.50 -26.91 10.34
C GLN A 74 -11.45 -28.03 10.50
N LYS A 75 -10.39 -28.06 9.69
CA LYS A 75 -9.38 -29.12 9.72
C LYS A 75 -8.37 -28.99 10.86
N PHE A 76 -8.30 -27.82 11.51
CA PHE A 76 -7.30 -27.55 12.54
C PHE A 76 -7.83 -27.86 13.94
N SER A 77 -7.07 -28.57 14.77
CA SER A 77 -7.39 -28.76 16.18
C SER A 77 -6.93 -27.57 17.04
N SER A 78 -5.86 -26.91 16.63
CA SER A 78 -5.30 -25.70 17.23
C SER A 78 -4.86 -24.71 16.17
N VAL A 79 -4.92 -23.43 16.51
CA VAL A 79 -4.49 -22.33 15.65
C VAL A 79 -3.55 -21.41 16.40
N LEU A 80 -2.60 -20.82 15.68
CA LEU A 80 -1.76 -19.75 16.19
C LEU A 80 -2.56 -18.45 16.14
N VAL A 81 -2.71 -17.79 17.28
CA VAL A 81 -3.27 -16.45 17.38
C VAL A 81 -2.17 -15.45 17.66
N GLN A 82 -2.17 -14.36 16.91
CA GLN A 82 -1.30 -13.23 17.11
C GLN A 82 -2.09 -11.95 17.30
N THR A 83 -1.72 -11.22 18.35
CA THR A 83 -2.17 -9.87 18.68
C THR A 83 -0.96 -8.95 18.75
N HIS A 84 -1.16 -7.66 19.02
CA HIS A 84 -0.04 -6.73 19.23
C HIS A 84 0.82 -7.03 20.48
N LEU A 85 0.31 -7.82 21.45
CA LEU A 85 1.01 -8.15 22.70
C LEU A 85 1.50 -9.60 22.76
N HIS A 86 0.67 -10.52 22.26
CA HIS A 86 0.84 -11.93 22.51
C HIS A 86 0.73 -12.74 21.22
N ARG A 87 1.49 -13.83 21.20
CA ARG A 87 1.43 -14.89 20.21
C ARG A 87 1.30 -16.22 20.95
N GLN A 88 0.24 -16.97 20.67
CA GLN A 88 0.02 -18.26 21.33
C GLN A 88 -0.83 -19.20 20.48
N ASN A 89 -0.60 -20.51 20.66
CA ASN A 89 -1.50 -21.53 20.13
C ASN A 89 -2.71 -21.65 21.06
N ILE A 90 -3.92 -21.62 20.49
CA ILE A 90 -5.16 -21.91 21.20
C ILE A 90 -5.90 -23.05 20.50
N LYS A 91 -6.76 -23.76 21.22
CA LYS A 91 -7.63 -24.75 20.59
C LYS A 91 -8.65 -24.02 19.72
N LEU A 92 -9.03 -24.61 18.60
CA LEU A 92 -9.97 -23.98 17.66
C LEU A 92 -11.33 -23.67 18.33
N GLN A 93 -11.78 -24.53 19.26
CA GLN A 93 -12.98 -24.30 20.08
C GLN A 93 -12.92 -23.02 20.94
N ASP A 94 -11.73 -22.56 21.31
CA ASP A 94 -11.52 -21.39 22.16
C ASP A 94 -11.47 -20.08 21.34
N VAL A 95 -11.44 -20.18 20.00
CA VAL A 95 -11.42 -19.01 19.09
C VAL A 95 -12.70 -18.18 19.22
N GLN A 96 -13.83 -18.79 19.59
CA GLN A 96 -15.10 -18.07 19.78
C GLN A 96 -14.95 -16.91 20.79
N GLN A 97 -14.24 -17.13 21.90
CA GLN A 97 -14.02 -16.09 22.91
C GLN A 97 -13.16 -14.93 22.37
N LEU A 98 -12.23 -15.22 21.46
CA LEU A 98 -11.44 -14.20 20.78
C LEU A 98 -12.31 -13.37 19.82
N LEU A 99 -13.17 -14.03 19.05
CA LEU A 99 -14.06 -13.36 18.08
C LEU A 99 -15.07 -12.43 18.76
N GLU A 100 -15.53 -12.78 19.97
CA GLU A 100 -16.42 -11.92 20.77
C GLU A 100 -15.74 -10.61 21.18
N VAL A 101 -14.45 -10.66 21.50
CA VAL A 101 -13.72 -9.48 21.99
C VAL A 101 -13.03 -8.70 20.88
N ALA A 102 -12.64 -9.34 19.78
CA ALA A 102 -12.05 -8.71 18.61
C ALA A 102 -13.06 -7.82 17.87
N ASP A 103 -12.54 -6.76 17.26
CA ASP A 103 -13.29 -5.87 16.37
C ASP A 103 -12.96 -6.16 14.90
N PHE A 104 -11.81 -6.79 14.64
CA PHE A 104 -11.40 -7.25 13.31
C PHE A 104 -10.47 -8.46 13.40
N THR A 105 -10.70 -9.47 12.55
CA THR A 105 -9.89 -10.69 12.53
C THR A 105 -9.45 -11.06 11.13
N VAL A 106 -8.15 -11.30 10.97
CA VAL A 106 -7.55 -11.78 9.71
C VAL A 106 -7.20 -13.26 9.85
N PHE A 107 -7.68 -14.07 8.91
CA PHE A 107 -7.39 -15.50 8.86
C PHE A 107 -6.36 -15.80 7.77
N VAL A 108 -5.22 -16.36 8.16
CA VAL A 108 -4.20 -16.82 7.22
C VAL A 108 -4.70 -18.10 6.56
N ILE A 109 -4.84 -18.08 5.24
CA ILE A 109 -5.31 -19.23 4.45
C ILE A 109 -4.16 -19.87 3.67
N ALA A 110 -4.37 -21.12 3.23
CA ALA A 110 -3.43 -21.76 2.32
C ALA A 110 -3.35 -20.95 1.04
N GLN A 111 -2.13 -20.69 0.60
CA GLN A 111 -1.91 -20.06 -0.68
C GLN A 111 -1.74 -21.09 -1.79
N ASP A 112 -2.23 -20.78 -3.00
CA ASP A 112 -1.96 -21.59 -4.19
C ASP A 112 -0.46 -21.54 -4.54
N PRO A 113 0.30 -22.65 -4.39
CA PRO A 113 1.72 -22.66 -4.69
C PRO A 113 2.02 -22.35 -6.16
N ARG A 114 1.09 -22.65 -7.07
CA ARG A 114 1.22 -22.32 -8.50
C ARG A 114 1.08 -20.82 -8.74
N ARG A 115 0.34 -20.11 -7.88
CA ARG A 115 0.23 -18.65 -7.96
C ARG A 115 1.54 -17.98 -7.58
N CYS A 116 2.13 -18.33 -6.44
CA CYS A 116 3.46 -17.81 -6.05
C CYS A 116 4.56 -18.17 -7.05
N ALA A 117 4.49 -19.35 -7.66
CA ALA A 117 5.47 -19.76 -8.67
C ALA A 117 5.32 -18.98 -9.98
N ARG A 118 4.09 -18.58 -10.36
CA ARG A 118 3.82 -17.80 -11.57
C ARG A 118 4.14 -16.32 -11.39
N ASP A 119 3.94 -15.80 -10.19
CA ASP A 119 4.24 -14.43 -9.82
C ASP A 119 5.29 -14.41 -8.70
N PRO A 120 6.60 -14.32 -9.05
CA PRO A 120 7.69 -14.33 -8.07
C PRO A 120 7.75 -13.07 -7.22
N ASP A 121 7.01 -12.01 -7.59
CA ASP A 121 6.98 -10.76 -6.87
C ASP A 121 5.78 -10.69 -5.90
N LEU A 122 4.74 -11.50 -6.10
CA LEU A 122 3.63 -11.63 -5.14
C LEU A 122 4.14 -12.08 -3.77
N LEU A 123 3.90 -11.26 -2.74
CA LEU A 123 4.33 -11.53 -1.36
C LEU A 123 3.19 -11.94 -0.45
N ALA A 124 2.06 -11.26 -0.57
CA ALA A 124 0.85 -11.56 0.16
C ALA A 124 -0.35 -11.03 -0.62
N GLU A 125 -1.54 -11.46 -0.23
CA GLU A 125 -2.82 -10.93 -0.71
C GLU A 125 -3.85 -11.12 0.40
N ALA A 126 -4.59 -10.07 0.69
CA ALA A 126 -5.72 -10.11 1.60
C ALA A 126 -7.00 -9.60 0.94
N MET A 127 -8.13 -10.14 1.40
CA MET A 127 -9.45 -9.75 0.94
C MET A 127 -10.44 -9.71 2.09
N PRO A 128 -11.39 -8.78 2.07
CA PRO A 128 -12.50 -8.82 2.99
C PRO A 128 -13.42 -10.01 2.64
N ILE A 129 -14.02 -10.64 3.64
CA ILE A 129 -15.04 -11.68 3.42
C ILE A 129 -16.41 -11.14 3.79
N VAL A 130 -16.62 -10.96 5.08
CA VAL A 130 -17.82 -10.40 5.69
C VAL A 130 -17.28 -9.55 6.83
N PRO A 131 -17.43 -8.22 6.78
CA PRO A 131 -17.22 -7.34 7.91
C PRO A 131 -17.58 -7.98 9.27
N PRO A 132 -16.67 -8.13 10.25
CA PRO A 132 -15.25 -7.74 10.37
C PRO A 132 -14.19 -8.85 10.09
N LEU A 133 -14.37 -9.70 9.09
CA LEU A 133 -13.45 -10.78 8.74
C LEU A 133 -12.73 -10.53 7.42
N ALA A 134 -11.45 -10.89 7.40
CA ALA A 134 -10.65 -10.96 6.19
C ALA A 134 -9.85 -12.26 6.11
N THR A 135 -9.50 -12.66 4.89
CA THR A 135 -8.45 -13.65 4.65
C THR A 135 -7.15 -12.97 4.27
N MET A 136 -6.04 -13.64 4.52
CA MET A 136 -4.73 -13.28 4.01
C MET A 136 -3.98 -14.53 3.57
N SER A 137 -3.33 -14.49 2.42
CA SER A 137 -2.42 -15.53 1.93
C SER A 137 -1.01 -14.95 1.79
N ILE A 138 0.04 -15.73 2.06
CA ILE A 138 1.44 -15.24 2.13
C ILE A 138 2.39 -16.16 1.36
N CYS A 139 3.08 -15.62 0.36
CA CYS A 139 4.04 -16.33 -0.49
C CYS A 139 5.41 -16.37 0.18
N LEU A 140 5.57 -17.22 1.20
CA LEU A 140 6.83 -17.32 1.96
C LEU A 140 8.06 -17.61 1.07
N LYS A 141 7.89 -18.33 -0.05
CA LYS A 141 8.98 -18.61 -1.00
C LYS A 141 9.46 -17.38 -1.78
N ASN A 142 8.62 -16.36 -1.86
CA ASN A 142 8.92 -15.10 -2.52
C ASN A 142 9.50 -14.08 -1.53
N ASN A 143 9.76 -14.49 -0.27
CA ASN A 143 10.38 -13.63 0.72
C ASN A 143 11.70 -13.04 0.17
N PRO A 144 11.76 -11.72 -0.01
CA PRO A 144 12.88 -11.11 -0.68
C PRO A 144 14.17 -11.14 0.15
N ARG A 145 14.06 -11.29 1.47
CA ARG A 145 15.20 -11.42 2.37
C ARG A 145 15.92 -12.75 2.22
N HIS A 146 15.30 -13.77 1.63
CA HIS A 146 15.99 -15.01 1.27
C HIS A 146 17.10 -14.76 0.23
N ARG A 147 16.93 -13.74 -0.63
CA ARG A 147 17.93 -13.33 -1.63
C ARG A 147 18.79 -12.17 -1.16
N ASN A 148 18.23 -11.25 -0.39
CA ASN A 148 18.95 -10.12 0.19
C ASN A 148 18.70 -10.04 1.71
N PRO A 149 19.47 -10.79 2.52
CA PRO A 149 19.31 -10.79 3.98
C PRO A 149 19.50 -9.43 4.65
N SER A 150 20.15 -8.47 3.97
CA SER A 150 20.41 -7.11 4.45
C SER A 150 19.26 -6.12 4.23
N LEU A 151 18.21 -6.52 3.48
CA LEU A 151 17.01 -5.71 3.30
C LEU A 151 16.35 -5.45 4.66
N ASP A 152 15.95 -4.21 4.92
CA ASP A 152 15.26 -3.82 6.16
C ASP A 152 13.98 -4.64 6.37
N SER A 153 13.76 -5.15 7.61
CA SER A 153 12.54 -5.89 7.94
C SER A 153 11.31 -5.00 7.89
N ARG A 154 11.46 -3.68 8.06
CA ARG A 154 10.38 -2.70 8.02
C ARG A 154 9.56 -2.77 6.72
N PHE A 155 10.14 -3.28 5.65
CA PHE A 155 9.37 -3.61 4.45
C PHE A 155 8.15 -4.52 4.74
N PHE A 156 8.29 -5.53 5.62
CA PHE A 156 7.16 -6.37 6.02
C PHE A 156 6.12 -5.64 6.86
N PHE A 157 6.52 -4.59 7.60
CA PHE A 157 5.56 -3.75 8.32
C PHE A 157 4.62 -3.05 7.35
N ASP A 158 5.15 -2.49 6.26
CA ASP A 158 4.31 -1.88 5.22
C ASP A 158 3.52 -2.93 4.43
N LEU A 159 4.09 -4.11 4.16
CA LEU A 159 3.35 -5.24 3.56
C LEU A 159 2.12 -5.62 4.37
N PHE A 160 2.27 -5.90 5.66
CA PHE A 160 1.12 -6.31 6.48
C PHE A 160 0.11 -5.19 6.65
N ARG A 161 0.55 -3.93 6.72
CA ARG A 161 -0.39 -2.80 6.74
C ARG A 161 -1.17 -2.68 5.44
N HIS A 162 -0.51 -2.82 4.30
CA HIS A 162 -1.14 -2.83 2.99
C HIS A 162 -2.21 -3.92 2.88
N GLU A 163 -1.85 -5.17 3.19
CA GLU A 163 -2.80 -6.29 3.11
C GLU A 163 -3.93 -6.17 4.13
N ILE A 164 -3.65 -5.77 5.37
CA ILE A 164 -4.71 -5.57 6.36
C ILE A 164 -5.65 -4.43 5.93
N LEU A 165 -5.17 -3.37 5.26
CA LEU A 165 -6.04 -2.33 4.70
C LEU A 165 -6.98 -2.89 3.61
N HIS A 166 -6.51 -3.77 2.72
CA HIS A 166 -7.40 -4.50 1.80
C HIS A 166 -8.42 -5.35 2.55
N GLY A 167 -7.99 -6.06 3.60
CA GLY A 167 -8.89 -6.82 4.47
C GLY A 167 -9.95 -5.96 5.16
N LEU A 168 -9.62 -4.71 5.51
CA LEU A 168 -10.56 -3.72 6.03
C LEU A 168 -11.46 -3.12 4.92
N GLY A 169 -11.32 -3.58 3.68
CA GLY A 169 -12.16 -3.17 2.56
C GLY A 169 -11.68 -1.92 1.84
N TYR A 170 -10.43 -1.47 2.05
CA TYR A 170 -9.84 -0.37 1.29
C TYR A 170 -10.05 -0.59 -0.20
N GLY A 171 -10.63 0.38 -0.90
CA GLY A 171 -10.83 0.25 -2.34
C GLY A 171 -12.01 -0.66 -2.77
N MET A 172 -12.52 -1.51 -1.87
CA MET A 172 -13.38 -2.65 -2.24
C MET A 172 -14.79 -2.59 -1.64
N ILE A 173 -14.93 -2.10 -0.40
CA ILE A 173 -16.22 -2.01 0.31
C ILE A 173 -16.59 -0.53 0.44
N ILE A 174 -17.32 -0.05 -0.56
CA ILE A 174 -17.72 1.35 -0.66
C ILE A 174 -19.20 1.48 -0.93
N ASP A 175 -19.77 2.59 -0.48
CA ASP A 175 -21.12 2.96 -0.88
C ASP A 175 -21.15 3.19 -2.40
N LYS A 176 -21.72 2.21 -3.10
CA LYS A 176 -21.90 2.21 -4.56
C LYS A 176 -23.18 2.95 -4.99
N SER A 177 -23.75 3.79 -4.13
CA SER A 177 -24.75 4.76 -4.58
C SER A 177 -24.18 5.55 -5.78
N SER A 178 -25.05 5.96 -6.71
CA SER A 178 -24.67 6.57 -8.00
C SER A 178 -23.83 7.86 -7.93
N LEU A 179 -23.50 8.32 -6.73
CA LEU A 179 -22.75 9.54 -6.43
C LEU A 179 -21.23 9.37 -6.45
N THR A 180 -20.70 8.14 -6.39
CA THR A 180 -19.26 7.88 -6.23
C THR A 180 -18.57 7.34 -7.49
N HIS A 181 -19.32 6.87 -8.50
CA HIS A 181 -18.72 6.34 -9.72
C HIS A 181 -18.01 7.43 -10.52
N ARG A 182 -16.74 7.19 -10.83
CA ARG A 182 -15.92 8.08 -11.68
C ARG A 182 -15.58 7.34 -12.98
N PRO A 183 -16.03 7.83 -14.15
CA PRO A 183 -15.78 7.17 -15.42
C PRO A 183 -14.30 7.29 -15.80
N SER A 184 -13.76 6.21 -16.33
CA SER A 184 -12.38 6.14 -16.84
C SER A 184 -12.18 7.12 -18.00
N GLU A 185 -10.96 7.63 -18.14
CA GLU A 185 -10.62 8.64 -19.15
C GLU A 185 -9.54 8.14 -20.10
N LYS A 186 -9.76 8.32 -21.42
CA LYS A 186 -8.74 8.11 -22.43
C LYS A 186 -7.86 9.35 -22.54
N TYR A 187 -6.56 9.16 -22.58
CA TYR A 187 -5.58 10.24 -22.76
C TYR A 187 -4.39 9.76 -23.59
N ILE A 188 -3.50 10.68 -23.97
CA ILE A 188 -2.29 10.34 -24.74
C ILE A 188 -1.07 10.44 -23.82
N TRP A 189 -0.39 9.33 -23.59
CA TRP A 189 0.88 9.28 -22.88
C TRP A 189 2.05 9.43 -23.85
N ARG A 190 2.81 10.53 -23.74
CA ARG A 190 3.99 10.75 -24.57
C ARG A 190 5.26 10.19 -23.93
N ASN A 191 6.02 9.41 -24.69
CA ASN A 191 7.33 8.93 -24.25
C ASN A 191 8.43 10.02 -24.37
N SER A 192 9.68 9.66 -24.06
CA SER A 192 10.84 10.56 -24.13
C SER A 192 11.06 11.19 -25.51
N ASN A 193 10.64 10.50 -26.58
CA ASN A 193 10.80 10.95 -27.96
C ASN A 193 9.59 11.78 -28.44
N GLY A 194 8.61 12.03 -27.57
CA GLY A 194 7.39 12.77 -27.87
C GLY A 194 6.32 11.97 -28.62
N ILE A 195 6.58 10.68 -28.90
CA ILE A 195 5.61 9.78 -29.52
C ILE A 195 4.52 9.48 -28.49
N GLY A 196 3.27 9.75 -28.88
CA GLY A 196 2.09 9.55 -28.04
C GLY A 196 1.50 8.16 -28.21
N HIS A 197 1.13 7.54 -27.10
CA HIS A 197 0.39 6.28 -27.06
C HIS A 197 -0.96 6.53 -26.39
N PRO A 198 -2.06 6.00 -26.94
CA PRO A 198 -3.36 6.09 -26.28
C PRO A 198 -3.33 5.25 -25.00
N GLU A 199 -3.84 5.83 -23.92
CA GLU A 199 -3.86 5.20 -22.61
C GLU A 199 -5.20 5.42 -21.93
N MET A 200 -5.52 4.51 -21.03
CA MET A 200 -6.67 4.64 -20.15
C MET A 200 -6.19 4.98 -18.73
N ARG A 201 -6.91 5.90 -18.11
CA ARG A 201 -6.77 6.26 -16.71
C ARG A 201 -8.03 5.83 -15.99
N GLN A 202 -7.83 5.02 -14.96
CA GLN A 202 -8.89 4.56 -14.08
C GLN A 202 -8.96 5.51 -12.88
N PHE A 203 -10.16 5.80 -12.41
CA PHE A 203 -10.36 6.52 -11.17
C PHE A 203 -11.00 5.60 -10.15
N LEU A 204 -10.54 5.68 -8.91
CA LEU A 204 -11.22 5.06 -7.80
C LEU A 204 -12.65 5.60 -7.67
N ASP A 205 -13.59 4.74 -7.32
CA ASP A 205 -15.01 5.07 -7.16
C ASP A 205 -15.27 5.72 -5.77
N PHE A 206 -14.57 6.80 -5.43
CA PHE A 206 -14.61 7.42 -4.09
C PHE A 206 -14.96 8.90 -4.03
N ASP A 207 -15.30 9.29 -2.79
CA ASP A 207 -15.83 10.54 -2.29
C ASP A 207 -14.90 11.76 -2.42
N ASP A 208 -15.51 12.95 -2.39
CA ASP A 208 -14.90 14.26 -2.38
C ASP A 208 -13.81 14.48 -1.32
N PHE A 209 -13.80 13.77 -0.19
CA PHE A 209 -12.78 14.00 0.85
C PHE A 209 -11.38 13.58 0.39
N ALA A 210 -11.20 12.36 -0.11
CA ALA A 210 -9.91 11.90 -0.62
C ALA A 210 -9.46 12.78 -1.79
N LEU A 211 -10.39 13.11 -2.69
CA LEU A 211 -10.16 14.03 -3.80
C LEU A 211 -9.72 15.42 -3.31
N LYS A 212 -10.37 15.99 -2.28
CA LYS A 212 -9.99 17.27 -1.68
C LYS A 212 -8.57 17.23 -1.11
N LYS A 213 -8.20 16.14 -0.43
CA LYS A 213 -6.84 15.95 0.09
C LYS A 213 -5.82 15.84 -1.04
N ALA A 214 -6.12 15.09 -2.10
CA ALA A 214 -5.25 14.99 -3.26
C ALA A 214 -5.11 16.33 -4.01
N LYS A 215 -6.21 17.05 -4.27
CA LYS A 215 -6.20 18.39 -4.88
C LYS A 215 -5.27 19.35 -4.13
N SER A 216 -5.41 19.40 -2.81
CA SER A 216 -4.57 20.23 -1.94
C SER A 216 -3.11 19.77 -1.94
N HIS A 217 -2.84 18.47 -1.94
CA HIS A 217 -1.47 17.93 -1.92
C HIS A 217 -0.74 18.21 -3.24
N PHE A 218 -1.37 17.95 -4.38
CA PHE A 218 -0.77 18.17 -5.69
C PHE A 218 -0.84 19.63 -6.16
N GLY A 219 -1.66 20.48 -5.52
CA GLY A 219 -1.89 21.85 -5.98
C GLY A 219 -2.65 21.91 -7.32
N CYS A 220 -3.66 21.06 -7.49
CA CYS A 220 -4.45 20.98 -8.72
C CYS A 220 -5.95 20.89 -8.45
N ASP A 221 -6.65 22.02 -8.46
CA ASP A 221 -8.10 22.06 -8.24
C ASP A 221 -8.93 21.36 -9.33
N LYS A 222 -8.34 21.17 -10.51
CA LYS A 222 -8.94 20.52 -11.69
C LYS A 222 -8.82 18.99 -11.68
N MET A 223 -8.27 18.39 -10.63
CA MET A 223 -8.21 16.93 -10.49
C MET A 223 -9.64 16.35 -10.52
N LYS A 224 -9.89 15.38 -11.41
CA LYS A 224 -11.23 14.83 -11.67
C LYS A 224 -11.59 13.66 -10.74
N GLY A 225 -10.58 12.96 -10.24
CA GLY A 225 -10.73 11.78 -9.39
C GLY A 225 -9.36 11.35 -8.84
N ILE A 226 -9.37 10.34 -7.98
CA ILE A 226 -8.15 9.70 -7.48
C ILE A 226 -7.74 8.61 -8.47
N ASP A 227 -6.55 8.74 -9.05
CA ASP A 227 -6.06 7.78 -10.05
C ASP A 227 -5.86 6.39 -9.43
N ALA A 228 -6.41 5.37 -10.07
CA ALA A 228 -6.25 3.98 -9.69
C ALA A 228 -5.14 3.32 -10.52
N ASP A 229 -4.45 2.33 -9.93
CA ASP A 229 -3.43 1.57 -10.66
C ASP A 229 -4.03 0.53 -11.64
N GLY A 230 -5.34 0.29 -11.52
CA GLY A 230 -6.01 -0.88 -12.06
C GLY A 230 -7.49 -0.67 -12.40
N GLU A 231 -8.04 -1.45 -13.34
CA GLU A 231 -9.49 -1.62 -13.52
C GLU A 231 -10.17 -2.15 -12.26
N ARG A 232 -9.42 -2.87 -11.41
CA ARG A 232 -9.89 -3.36 -10.10
C ARG A 232 -10.12 -2.22 -9.11
N LYS A 233 -9.56 -1.03 -9.34
CA LYS A 233 -9.76 0.18 -8.53
C LYS A 233 -9.55 -0.04 -7.02
N ASN A 234 -8.61 -0.90 -6.65
CA ASN A 234 -8.28 -1.21 -5.26
C ASN A 234 -6.91 -0.69 -4.81
N HIS A 235 -6.12 -0.15 -5.74
CA HIS A 235 -4.81 0.46 -5.46
C HIS A 235 -4.75 1.89 -6.00
N LEU A 236 -3.97 2.73 -5.33
CA LEU A 236 -3.55 4.03 -5.85
C LEU A 236 -2.57 3.85 -6.99
N ASN A 237 -2.72 4.65 -8.04
CA ASN A 237 -1.81 4.62 -9.19
C ASN A 237 -0.36 4.91 -8.78
N GLU A 238 0.54 3.97 -9.03
CA GLU A 238 1.94 4.05 -8.57
C GLU A 238 2.63 5.31 -9.11
N TYR A 239 2.45 5.67 -10.38
CA TYR A 239 3.05 6.87 -10.95
C TYR A 239 2.64 8.15 -10.22
N ILE A 240 1.36 8.26 -9.86
CA ILE A 240 0.81 9.48 -9.27
C ILE A 240 1.10 9.54 -7.78
N PHE A 241 1.10 8.40 -7.09
CA PHE A 241 1.16 8.33 -5.64
C PHE A 241 2.49 7.80 -5.08
N GLY A 242 3.36 7.20 -5.90
CA GLY A 242 4.72 6.81 -5.53
C GLY A 242 4.79 5.91 -4.30
N ASN A 243 5.47 6.38 -3.26
CA ASN A 243 5.67 5.67 -2.00
C ASN A 243 4.47 5.76 -1.03
N GLU A 244 3.26 5.95 -1.54
CA GLU A 244 2.04 5.80 -0.74
C GLU A 244 1.85 4.33 -0.36
N LEU A 245 1.34 4.04 0.84
CA LEU A 245 1.16 2.69 1.34
C LEU A 245 0.25 1.81 0.47
N MET A 246 -0.74 2.40 -0.20
CA MET A 246 -1.74 1.68 -1.00
C MET A 246 -1.46 1.73 -2.50
N THR A 247 -0.23 2.01 -2.93
CA THR A 247 0.21 1.69 -4.30
C THR A 247 0.56 0.21 -4.41
N THR A 248 0.63 -0.31 -5.63
CA THR A 248 1.03 -1.70 -5.93
C THR A 248 2.52 -1.96 -5.67
N HIS A 249 3.29 -1.01 -5.14
CA HIS A 249 4.73 -1.12 -5.02
C HIS A 249 5.19 -0.68 -3.63
N LEU A 250 5.90 -1.58 -2.96
CA LEU A 250 6.51 -1.28 -1.67
C LEU A 250 7.96 -0.88 -1.88
N GLU A 251 8.28 0.34 -1.46
CA GLU A 251 9.62 0.89 -1.55
C GLU A 251 10.47 0.36 -0.41
N ALA A 252 11.71 -0.06 -0.71
CA ALA A 252 12.63 -0.56 0.32
C ALA A 252 12.96 0.48 1.40
N SER A 253 12.77 1.77 1.10
CA SER A 253 12.95 2.85 2.07
C SER A 253 11.74 3.01 3.01
N GLY A 254 10.57 2.46 2.63
CA GLY A 254 9.30 2.50 3.35
C GLY A 254 8.19 3.22 2.56
N ASN A 255 6.95 2.94 2.93
CA ASN A 255 5.77 3.61 2.38
C ASN A 255 5.07 4.45 3.45
N ILE A 256 4.24 5.40 3.01
CA ILE A 256 3.54 6.34 3.89
C ILE A 256 2.03 6.15 3.77
N PHE A 257 1.36 5.95 4.90
CA PHE A 257 -0.10 6.07 4.98
C PHE A 257 -0.51 7.55 5.03
N SER A 258 -0.93 8.07 3.88
CA SER A 258 -1.19 9.50 3.68
C SER A 258 -2.60 9.93 4.06
N TRP A 259 -2.84 11.24 4.10
CA TRP A 259 -4.20 11.79 4.24
C TRP A 259 -5.15 11.41 3.09
N ILE A 260 -4.63 10.97 1.95
CA ILE A 260 -5.43 10.49 0.82
C ILE A 260 -6.01 9.12 1.18
N SER A 261 -5.17 8.18 1.63
CA SER A 261 -5.60 6.85 2.08
C SER A 261 -6.47 6.88 3.32
N VAL A 262 -6.21 7.82 4.26
CA VAL A 262 -7.15 8.11 5.37
C VAL A 262 -8.53 8.45 4.82
N GLY A 263 -8.59 9.31 3.81
CA GLY A 263 -9.84 9.72 3.19
C GLY A 263 -10.61 8.59 2.51
N ILE A 264 -9.90 7.58 2.02
CA ILE A 264 -10.48 6.40 1.37
C ILE A 264 -11.01 5.42 2.42
N ILE A 265 -10.21 5.07 3.44
CA ILE A 265 -10.62 4.07 4.44
C ILE A 265 -11.72 4.57 5.38
N GLU A 266 -11.76 5.88 5.68
CA GLU A 266 -12.88 6.48 6.44
C GLU A 266 -14.19 6.45 5.64
N ARG A 267 -14.16 6.07 4.36
CA ARG A 267 -15.34 5.89 3.51
C ARG A 267 -15.69 4.42 3.27
N THR A 268 -15.15 3.52 4.09
CA THR A 268 -15.70 2.17 4.22
C THR A 268 -16.94 2.19 5.10
N PHE A 269 -18.08 1.78 4.53
CA PHE A 269 -19.37 1.73 5.21
C PHE A 269 -19.82 0.29 5.46
N ASN A 270 -20.43 0.06 6.62
CA ASN A 270 -21.19 -1.15 6.93
C ASN A 270 -22.67 -0.77 7.02
N GLY A 271 -23.44 -1.04 5.96
CA GLY A 271 -24.79 -0.51 5.83
C GLY A 271 -24.77 1.02 5.69
N LYS A 272 -25.39 1.73 6.64
CA LYS A 272 -25.48 3.20 6.64
C LYS A 272 -24.41 3.88 7.49
N GLU A 273 -23.63 3.11 8.25
CA GLU A 273 -22.68 3.65 9.22
C GLU A 273 -21.26 3.59 8.68
N GLN A 274 -20.52 4.69 8.88
CA GLN A 274 -19.08 4.71 8.67
C GLN A 274 -18.44 3.78 9.69
N TRP A 275 -17.60 2.87 9.21
CA TRP A 275 -17.14 1.77 10.06
C TRP A 275 -15.82 2.09 10.78
N TYR A 276 -14.95 2.86 10.16
CA TYR A 276 -13.65 3.24 10.72
C TYR A 276 -13.54 4.75 10.91
N HIS A 277 -13.06 5.16 12.08
CA HIS A 277 -12.61 6.52 12.35
C HIS A 277 -11.10 6.51 12.56
N ILE A 278 -10.37 7.39 11.89
CA ILE A 278 -8.91 7.43 12.05
C ILE A 278 -8.54 8.35 13.21
N ASN A 279 -7.68 7.86 14.09
CA ASN A 279 -7.03 8.65 15.13
C ASN A 279 -6.05 9.63 14.47
N ARG A 280 -6.56 10.81 14.11
CA ARG A 280 -5.81 11.84 13.39
C ARG A 280 -4.54 12.27 14.13
N THR A 281 -4.56 12.32 15.46
CA THR A 281 -3.38 12.70 16.26
C THR A 281 -2.25 11.68 16.12
N PHE A 282 -2.58 10.39 16.13
CA PHE A 282 -1.60 9.32 15.96
C PHE A 282 -1.07 9.24 14.52
N VAL A 283 -1.94 9.41 13.52
CA VAL A 283 -1.55 9.27 12.10
C VAL A 283 -0.88 10.53 11.53
N ALA A 284 -1.16 11.72 12.07
CA ALA A 284 -0.64 12.98 11.53
C ALA A 284 0.90 13.03 11.36
N PRO A 285 1.73 12.56 12.30
CA PRO A 285 3.18 12.55 12.13
C PRO A 285 3.63 11.80 10.87
N GLU A 286 3.01 10.67 10.54
CA GLU A 286 3.30 9.89 9.33
C GLU A 286 2.67 10.54 8.10
N ALA A 287 1.37 10.82 8.13
CA ALA A 287 0.64 11.32 6.96
C ALA A 287 1.15 12.68 6.46
N ASN A 288 1.64 13.55 7.35
CA ASN A 288 2.20 14.86 6.98
C ASN A 288 3.55 14.77 6.25
N GLN A 289 4.27 13.66 6.42
CA GLN A 289 5.56 13.42 5.76
C GLN A 289 5.41 13.09 4.28
N TYR A 290 4.22 12.67 3.84
CA TYR A 290 3.97 12.32 2.45
C TYR A 290 4.22 13.50 1.51
N SER A 291 5.30 13.45 0.74
CA SER A 291 5.82 14.58 -0.07
C SER A 291 5.85 14.30 -1.57
N TYR A 292 5.66 13.05 -1.99
CA TYR A 292 5.70 12.64 -3.40
C TYR A 292 4.72 13.47 -4.24
N GLY A 293 5.22 14.15 -5.27
CA GLY A 293 4.41 14.97 -6.18
C GLY A 293 3.79 16.23 -5.56
N ARG A 294 4.14 16.59 -4.32
CA ARG A 294 3.52 17.73 -3.62
C ARG A 294 3.70 19.03 -4.41
N ASN A 295 2.60 19.75 -4.66
CA ASN A 295 2.54 20.99 -5.45
C ASN A 295 3.01 20.88 -6.91
N PHE A 296 3.05 19.68 -7.50
CA PHE A 296 3.48 19.52 -8.90
C PHE A 296 2.51 20.15 -9.92
N GLY A 297 1.26 20.33 -9.51
CA GLY A 297 0.20 20.95 -10.29
C GLY A 297 -0.43 20.00 -11.30
N CYS A 298 -1.38 20.52 -12.08
CA CYS A 298 -2.20 19.70 -12.96
C CYS A 298 -1.42 19.06 -14.12
N ASP A 299 -0.32 19.65 -14.58
CA ASP A 299 0.49 19.06 -15.65
C ASP A 299 1.10 17.71 -15.24
N PHE A 300 1.50 17.54 -13.98
CA PHE A 300 1.98 16.26 -13.46
C PHE A 300 0.89 15.19 -13.50
N LEU A 301 -0.31 15.58 -13.03
CA LEU A 301 -1.44 14.67 -13.00
C LEU A 301 -1.93 14.33 -14.39
N GLN A 302 -1.96 15.27 -15.34
CA GLN A 302 -2.67 15.09 -16.61
C GLN A 302 -1.79 14.69 -17.79
N ARG A 303 -0.46 14.77 -17.66
CA ARG A 303 0.50 14.48 -18.75
C ARG A 303 1.43 13.34 -18.37
N SER A 304 2.20 12.87 -19.36
CA SER A 304 3.28 11.93 -19.06
C SER A 304 4.38 12.60 -18.24
N CYS A 305 5.17 11.78 -17.53
CA CYS A 305 6.32 12.30 -16.79
C CYS A 305 7.30 13.04 -17.69
N HIS A 306 7.53 12.59 -18.91
CA HIS A 306 8.41 13.28 -19.85
C HIS A 306 7.90 14.66 -20.24
N GLU A 307 6.60 14.80 -20.46
CA GLU A 307 5.98 16.10 -20.73
C GLU A 307 6.03 17.01 -19.49
N PHE A 308 5.65 16.48 -18.32
CA PHE A 308 5.71 17.22 -17.06
C PHE A 308 7.12 17.75 -16.76
N ILE A 309 8.14 16.89 -16.90
CA ILE A 309 9.55 17.26 -16.71
C ILE A 309 9.91 18.38 -17.68
N LYS A 310 9.68 18.20 -18.98
CA LYS A 310 10.02 19.19 -20.01
C LYS A 310 9.32 20.54 -19.80
N ILE A 311 8.04 20.52 -19.43
CA ILE A 311 7.25 21.73 -19.16
C ILE A 311 7.80 22.42 -17.90
N THR A 312 8.04 21.66 -16.83
CA THR A 312 8.49 22.21 -15.55
C THR A 312 9.90 22.77 -15.65
N GLU A 313 10.83 22.07 -16.33
CA GLU A 313 12.18 22.59 -16.59
C GLU A 313 12.16 23.90 -17.38
N LYS A 314 11.20 24.06 -18.32
CA LYS A 314 11.06 25.27 -19.13
C LYS A 314 10.42 26.43 -18.37
N LEU A 315 9.33 26.16 -17.63
CA LEU A 315 8.49 27.20 -17.03
C LEU A 315 8.85 27.51 -15.58
N ARG A 316 9.40 26.54 -14.86
CA ARG A 316 9.68 26.58 -13.42
C ARG A 316 11.08 26.01 -13.15
N PRO A 317 12.17 26.61 -13.69
CA PRO A 317 13.52 26.03 -13.67
C PRO A 317 14.09 25.81 -12.25
N ASN A 318 13.53 26.50 -11.25
CA ASN A 318 13.94 26.37 -9.84
C ASN A 318 13.11 25.36 -9.04
N MET A 319 12.01 24.84 -9.61
CA MET A 319 11.15 23.87 -8.96
C MET A 319 11.83 22.49 -8.94
N SER A 320 11.83 21.86 -7.78
CA SER A 320 12.23 20.45 -7.71
C SER A 320 11.19 19.58 -8.40
N ILE A 321 11.66 18.67 -9.25
CA ILE A 321 10.85 17.63 -9.86
C ILE A 321 11.08 16.24 -9.23
N ALA A 322 11.76 16.19 -8.08
CA ALA A 322 11.99 14.94 -7.34
C ALA A 322 10.67 14.20 -7.09
N PRO A 323 10.60 12.88 -7.34
CA PRO A 323 11.74 11.99 -7.51
C PRO A 323 12.20 11.82 -8.96
N PHE A 324 11.68 12.60 -9.91
CA PHE A 324 12.15 12.54 -11.29
C PHE A 324 13.50 13.20 -11.48
N CYS A 325 14.21 12.71 -12.48
CA CYS A 325 15.51 13.22 -12.88
C CYS A 325 15.39 14.38 -13.86
N SER A 326 16.25 15.37 -13.66
CA SER A 326 16.35 16.56 -14.50
C SER A 326 17.80 16.96 -14.67
N LYS A 327 18.13 17.38 -15.90
CA LYS A 327 19.42 17.98 -16.23
C LYS A 327 19.72 19.24 -15.42
N ASN A 328 18.69 19.88 -14.88
CA ASN A 328 18.79 21.08 -14.04
C ASN A 328 18.99 20.75 -12.55
N ASN A 329 18.85 19.48 -12.13
CA ASN A 329 19.08 19.05 -10.75
C ASN A 329 20.57 18.99 -10.36
N ARG A 330 21.51 19.31 -11.28
CA ARG A 330 22.98 19.24 -11.03
C ARG A 330 23.46 19.98 -9.78
N ASN A 331 22.71 20.98 -9.32
CA ASN A 331 23.01 21.77 -8.13
C ASN A 331 21.98 21.59 -7.00
N LYS A 332 21.09 20.59 -7.11
CA LYS A 332 20.11 20.23 -6.08
C LYS A 332 20.61 19.02 -5.30
N CYS A 333 20.38 19.07 -4.00
CA CYS A 333 20.72 18.01 -3.06
C CYS A 333 19.45 17.63 -2.29
N PHE A 334 19.42 16.41 -1.76
CA PHE A 334 18.43 16.02 -0.76
C PHE A 334 19.11 15.85 0.59
N LYS A 335 18.39 16.14 1.66
CA LYS A 335 18.82 15.81 3.04
C LYS A 335 17.67 15.15 3.78
N LEU A 336 18.02 14.33 4.77
CA LEU A 336 17.05 13.77 5.70
C LEU A 336 16.57 14.84 6.69
N PRO A 337 15.31 14.80 7.16
CA PRO A 337 14.85 15.68 8.23
C PRO A 337 15.78 15.60 9.44
N GLY A 338 16.23 16.76 9.94
CA GLY A 338 17.13 16.84 11.09
C GLY A 338 18.59 16.44 10.82
N SER A 339 18.97 16.13 9.58
CA SER A 339 20.35 15.83 9.20
C SER A 339 21.06 17.03 8.59
N GLU A 340 22.33 17.21 8.92
CA GLU A 340 23.23 18.17 8.25
C GLU A 340 23.85 17.58 6.98
N LEU A 341 23.76 16.25 6.79
CA LEU A 341 24.27 15.57 5.61
C LEU A 341 23.38 15.87 4.40
N VAL A 342 24.01 16.32 3.33
CA VAL A 342 23.39 16.59 2.04
C VAL A 342 23.92 15.62 0.99
N TYR A 343 23.01 15.07 0.19
CA TYR A 343 23.29 14.09 -0.85
C TYR A 343 22.96 14.70 -2.20
N LYS A 344 23.89 14.66 -3.14
CA LYS A 344 23.72 15.30 -4.44
C LYS A 344 22.70 14.54 -5.28
N MET A 345 21.69 15.24 -5.81
CA MET A 345 20.80 14.66 -6.80
C MET A 345 21.54 14.63 -8.15
N SER A 346 21.73 13.43 -8.70
CA SER A 346 22.52 13.24 -9.91
C SER A 346 21.72 12.48 -10.97
N ASP A 347 21.76 12.97 -12.21
CA ASP A 347 21.22 12.22 -13.36
C ASP A 347 21.90 10.86 -13.56
N LYS A 348 23.14 10.70 -13.04
CA LYS A 348 23.86 9.42 -13.10
C LYS A 348 23.25 8.35 -12.20
N GLU A 349 22.47 8.76 -11.20
CA GLU A 349 21.79 7.87 -10.25
C GLU A 349 20.35 7.61 -10.67
N CYS A 350 19.98 7.94 -11.91
CA CYS A 350 18.64 7.75 -12.41
C CYS A 350 18.46 6.36 -13.00
N GLU A 351 17.34 5.74 -12.69
CA GLU A 351 16.86 4.57 -13.38
C GLU A 351 15.53 4.84 -14.06
N MET A 352 15.34 4.18 -15.19
CA MET A 352 14.05 4.15 -15.84
C MET A 352 13.17 3.14 -15.11
N ARG A 353 12.36 3.62 -14.16
CA ARG A 353 11.39 2.79 -13.45
C ARG A 353 10.13 2.66 -14.30
N ARG A 354 9.53 1.45 -14.29
CA ARG A 354 8.13 1.30 -14.66
C ARG A 354 7.30 2.03 -13.60
N VAL A 355 6.27 2.76 -14.03
CA VAL A 355 5.45 3.56 -13.11
C VAL A 355 3.95 3.31 -13.24
N ILE A 356 3.50 2.59 -14.28
CA ILE A 356 2.09 2.21 -14.46
C ILE A 356 2.05 0.88 -15.23
N GLY A 357 1.17 -0.04 -14.83
CA GLY A 357 0.88 -1.28 -15.55
C GLY A 357 -0.57 -1.69 -15.35
N ASP A 358 -1.42 -1.37 -16.34
CA ASP A 358 -2.77 -1.88 -16.43
C ASP A 358 -3.02 -2.25 -17.90
N GLU A 359 -3.32 -3.53 -18.16
CA GLU A 359 -3.58 -4.04 -19.50
C GLU A 359 -5.01 -3.72 -19.95
N SER A 360 -5.15 -3.30 -21.21
CA SER A 360 -6.31 -3.67 -22.01
C SER A 360 -5.86 -3.95 -23.46
N VAL A 361 -5.93 -5.22 -23.88
CA VAL A 361 -6.56 -5.76 -25.11
C VAL A 361 -5.91 -7.09 -25.51
N SER A 362 -6.75 -8.10 -25.63
CA SER A 362 -6.55 -9.43 -26.22
C SER A 362 -6.02 -9.42 -27.67
N SER A 363 -5.03 -10.26 -27.99
CA SER A 363 -5.11 -11.39 -28.94
C SER A 363 -3.75 -11.78 -29.56
N CYS A 364 -3.58 -13.11 -29.71
CA CYS A 364 -2.72 -13.84 -30.65
C CYS A 364 -1.20 -13.92 -30.44
N GLY A 365 -0.75 -15.08 -29.93
CA GLY A 365 -0.03 -16.11 -30.70
C GLY A 365 1.43 -15.88 -31.11
N GLY A 366 2.30 -16.86 -30.81
CA GLY A 366 3.57 -17.04 -31.53
C GLY A 366 4.70 -17.63 -30.69
N ASN A 367 5.14 -18.84 -31.06
CA ASN A 367 6.37 -19.49 -30.60
C ASN A 367 7.61 -18.60 -30.83
N GLU A 368 8.63 -18.68 -29.96
CA GLU A 368 9.91 -19.36 -30.24
C GLU A 368 11.02 -19.03 -29.21
N HIS A 369 12.06 -19.86 -29.30
CA HIS A 369 13.14 -20.19 -28.38
C HIS A 369 14.21 -19.11 -28.06
N LYS A 370 14.83 -19.30 -26.87
CA LYS A 370 16.26 -19.16 -26.51
C LYS A 370 16.92 -17.76 -26.54
N SER A 371 17.43 -17.33 -25.39
CA SER A 371 18.89 -17.25 -25.11
C SER A 371 19.18 -16.62 -23.73
N HIS A 372 20.25 -17.10 -23.11
CA HIS A 372 20.70 -16.92 -21.74
C HIS A 372 21.38 -15.56 -21.43
N SER A 373 21.25 -15.17 -20.15
CA SER A 373 22.31 -14.76 -19.21
C SER A 373 23.35 -13.72 -19.65
N LEU A 374 23.33 -12.53 -19.03
CA LEU A 374 24.46 -11.94 -18.29
C LEU A 374 24.07 -10.53 -17.78
N CYS A 375 23.73 -10.41 -16.49
CA CYS A 375 23.90 -9.19 -15.70
C CYS A 375 23.53 -9.50 -14.24
N PHE A 376 24.51 -9.98 -13.48
CA PHE A 376 24.40 -10.12 -12.03
C PHE A 376 25.62 -9.47 -11.41
N LEU A 377 25.36 -8.70 -10.35
CA LEU A 377 26.28 -7.99 -9.44
C LEU A 377 26.47 -6.49 -9.70
N MET A 378 26.08 -5.75 -8.66
CA MET A 378 26.17 -4.31 -8.40
C MET A 378 24.89 -3.50 -8.67
N THR A 379 24.36 -2.90 -7.59
CA THR A 379 23.09 -2.15 -7.46
C THR A 379 21.84 -3.01 -7.22
N GLN A 380 21.35 -3.07 -5.98
CA GLN A 380 19.98 -3.52 -5.69
C GLN A 380 19.32 -2.50 -4.76
N SER A 381 18.74 -1.45 -5.34
CA SER A 381 17.47 -0.92 -4.86
C SER A 381 16.44 -1.96 -5.26
N THR A 382 16.07 -2.86 -4.35
CA THR A 382 15.09 -3.88 -4.70
C THR A 382 13.71 -3.31 -4.48
N ILE A 383 13.03 -3.01 -5.59
CA ILE A 383 11.61 -2.65 -5.62
C ILE A 383 10.83 -3.96 -5.62
N TYR A 384 9.79 -4.05 -4.80
CA TYR A 384 8.96 -5.25 -4.71
C TYR A 384 7.55 -4.95 -5.20
N HIS A 385 7.13 -5.69 -6.22
CA HIS A 385 5.85 -5.52 -6.88
C HIS A 385 4.77 -6.34 -6.17
N LEU A 386 3.68 -5.69 -5.78
CA LEU A 386 2.42 -6.34 -5.41
C LEU A 386 1.52 -6.33 -6.65
N GLN A 387 1.53 -7.44 -7.40
CA GLN A 387 0.71 -7.72 -8.58
C GLN A 387 0.72 -6.62 -9.68
N THR A 388 1.38 -6.89 -10.81
CA THR A 388 1.04 -6.22 -12.10
C THR A 388 1.08 -7.23 -13.25
N ASP A 389 0.02 -7.27 -14.06
CA ASP A 389 0.01 -8.03 -15.31
C ASP A 389 0.93 -7.34 -16.35
N LYS A 390 1.64 -8.16 -17.12
CA LYS A 390 2.73 -7.71 -18.00
C LYS A 390 2.23 -7.36 -19.40
N GLN A 391 2.06 -6.06 -19.72
CA GLN A 391 2.51 -5.46 -21.00
C GLN A 391 2.32 -3.93 -21.10
N GLN A 392 3.20 -3.31 -21.90
CA GLN A 392 3.57 -1.88 -22.07
C GLN A 392 4.25 -1.20 -20.87
N GLN A 393 5.48 -0.72 -21.10
CA GLN A 393 6.34 -0.11 -20.08
C GLN A 393 6.21 1.41 -20.13
N ARG A 394 5.32 1.99 -19.32
CA ARG A 394 5.37 3.42 -19.02
C ARG A 394 6.58 3.64 -18.11
N ARG A 395 7.67 4.18 -18.68
CA ARG A 395 8.92 4.40 -17.94
C ARG A 395 9.13 5.87 -17.63
N CYS A 396 9.53 6.17 -16.41
CA CYS A 396 9.93 7.51 -16.00
C CYS A 396 11.35 7.49 -15.43
N PRO A 397 12.13 8.56 -15.66
CA PRO A 397 13.47 8.66 -15.10
C PRO A 397 13.36 9.06 -13.62
N ILE A 398 13.56 8.11 -12.71
CA ILE A 398 13.43 8.30 -11.26
C ILE A 398 14.80 8.18 -10.60
N ILE A 399 15.05 9.03 -9.60
CA ILE A 399 16.27 9.03 -8.79
C ILE A 399 16.28 7.79 -7.91
N LYS A 400 17.36 7.01 -7.97
CA LYS A 400 17.56 5.83 -7.12
C LYS A 400 17.67 6.23 -5.65
N HIS A 401 17.19 5.35 -4.77
CA HIS A 401 17.41 5.42 -3.31
C HIS A 401 17.00 6.74 -2.65
N LEU A 402 16.01 7.44 -3.21
CA LEU A 402 15.48 8.60 -2.53
C LEU A 402 14.79 8.14 -1.25
N PRO A 403 15.18 8.65 -0.07
CA PRO A 403 14.60 8.21 1.19
C PRO A 403 13.14 8.65 1.26
N VAL A 404 12.34 7.98 2.09
CA VAL A 404 10.91 8.27 2.29
C VAL A 404 10.66 9.73 2.65
N ASN A 405 11.55 10.27 3.48
CA ASN A 405 11.50 11.65 3.93
C ASN A 405 12.76 12.35 3.46
N TYR A 406 12.57 13.39 2.67
CA TYR A 406 13.66 14.23 2.22
C TYR A 406 13.19 15.67 2.02
N GLU A 407 14.13 16.58 2.18
CA GLU A 407 14.00 17.95 1.75
C GLU A 407 14.94 18.19 0.58
N VAL A 408 14.41 18.75 -0.52
CA VAL A 408 15.24 19.18 -1.63
C VAL A 408 15.78 20.57 -1.33
N VAL A 409 17.11 20.65 -1.23
CA VAL A 409 17.86 21.87 -0.92
C VAL A 409 18.81 22.21 -2.06
N GLN A 410 19.35 23.43 -2.04
CA GLN A 410 20.48 23.77 -2.89
C GLN A 410 21.73 23.06 -2.35
N CYS A 411 22.51 22.43 -3.22
CA CYS A 411 23.79 21.88 -2.78
C CYS A 411 24.72 23.00 -2.27
N PRO A 412 25.52 22.75 -1.23
CA PRO A 412 26.59 23.65 -0.84
C PRO A 412 27.50 23.92 -2.04
N ARG A 413 27.93 25.17 -2.21
CA ARG A 413 28.97 25.48 -3.20
C ARG A 413 30.26 24.78 -2.74
N ALA A 414 30.92 24.04 -3.64
CA ALA A 414 32.27 23.55 -3.36
C ALA A 414 33.15 24.77 -3.07
N GLY A 415 33.73 24.81 -1.86
CA GLY A 415 34.69 25.83 -1.45
C GLY A 415 36.04 25.63 -2.11
#